data_AF-A0A525D830-F1
#
_entry.id   AF-A0A525D830-F1
#
_cell.length_a   1.000
_cell.length_b   1.000
_cell.length_c   1.000
_cell.angle_alpha   90.00
_cell.angle_beta   90.00
_cell.angle_gamma   90.00
#
_symmetry.space_group_name_H-M   'P 1'
#
loop_
_entity.id
_entity.type
_entity.pdbx_description
1 polymer ?
#
loop_
_entity_poly.entity_id
_entity_poly.type
_entity_poly.pdbx_seq_one_letter_code
_entity_poly.pdbx_strand_id
1 'polypeptide(L)'
;QSVQLRLSLENDDRSYSPEDLLPICRELAIPLVYDVHHHRCLVDSLSLEEATDAAIKSWAQVGREPFFHISSSKEGYDSNKPQPHDDYIRSEDFPLYWLERSRDVDITVDIEAKAKELAIIRLQSDLNLHSSLQEKDVV
;
A
#
# COMPACT_ATOMS: atom_id res chain seq x y z
N GLN A 1 -17.52 8.35 -20.42
CA GLN A 1 -16.50 8.61 -19.39
C GLN A 1 -15.14 8.17 -19.93
N SER A 2 -14.08 8.97 -19.76
CA SER A 2 -12.72 8.59 -20.20
C SER A 2 -12.14 7.50 -19.29
N VAL A 3 -11.34 6.59 -19.85
CA VAL A 3 -10.59 5.56 -19.09
C VAL A 3 -9.62 6.22 -18.10
N GLN A 4 -9.01 7.35 -18.50
CA GLN A 4 -8.01 8.07 -17.70
C GLN A 4 -8.53 8.49 -16.33
N LEU A 5 -9.83 8.80 -16.18
CA LEU A 5 -10.43 9.20 -14.90
C LEU A 5 -10.42 8.09 -13.83
N ARG A 6 -10.19 6.84 -14.25
CA ARG A 6 -10.14 5.67 -13.38
C ARG A 6 -8.77 5.00 -13.38
N LEU A 7 -7.82 5.50 -14.19
CA LEU A 7 -6.49 4.95 -14.32
C LEU A 7 -5.61 5.42 -13.16
N SER A 8 -4.83 4.49 -12.62
CA SER A 8 -3.71 4.73 -11.72
C SER A 8 -2.51 3.91 -12.21
N LEU A 9 -1.32 4.29 -11.79
CA LEU A 9 -0.11 3.49 -11.98
C LEU A 9 0.33 2.90 -10.65
N GLU A 10 1.02 1.77 -10.69
CA GLU A 10 1.59 1.11 -9.52
C GLU A 10 3.07 0.85 -9.79
N ASN A 11 3.93 1.06 -8.79
CA ASN A 11 5.34 0.68 -8.88
C ASN A 11 5.50 -0.84 -8.82
N ASP A 12 6.48 -1.38 -9.54
CA ASP A 12 6.71 -2.83 -9.64
C ASP A 12 8.04 -3.27 -9.00
N ASP A 13 8.23 -4.59 -8.94
CA ASP A 13 9.34 -5.25 -8.23
C ASP A 13 10.61 -5.45 -9.09
N ARG A 14 10.65 -4.91 -10.32
CA ARG A 14 11.69 -5.18 -11.33
C ARG A 14 12.15 -4.00 -12.18
N SER A 15 11.23 -3.14 -12.60
CA SER A 15 11.45 -2.21 -13.72
C SER A 15 11.16 -0.76 -13.39
N TYR A 16 10.04 -0.47 -12.71
CA TYR A 16 9.61 0.90 -12.44
C TYR A 16 9.38 1.13 -10.95
N SER A 17 10.26 1.90 -10.34
CA SER A 17 10.15 2.28 -8.94
C SER A 17 9.18 3.47 -8.74
N PRO A 18 8.85 3.85 -7.48
CA PRO A 18 8.14 5.09 -7.22
C PRO A 18 8.81 6.34 -7.85
N GLU A 19 10.14 6.46 -7.77
CA GLU A 19 10.90 7.55 -8.37
C GLU A 19 10.69 7.65 -9.90
N ASP A 20 10.62 6.52 -10.61
CA ASP A 20 10.36 6.48 -12.05
C ASP A 20 8.93 6.94 -12.41
N LEU A 21 7.93 6.53 -11.61
CA LEU A 21 6.53 6.73 -11.93
C LEU A 21 5.95 8.07 -11.47
N LEU A 22 6.45 8.64 -10.38
CA LEU A 22 5.93 9.90 -9.82
C LEU A 22 5.94 11.08 -10.82
N PRO A 23 6.97 11.28 -11.67
CA PRO A 23 6.95 12.30 -12.72
C PRO A 23 5.82 12.06 -13.74
N ILE A 24 5.60 10.81 -14.15
CA ILE A 24 4.57 10.43 -15.13
C ILE A 24 3.18 10.65 -14.53
N CYS A 25 2.96 10.22 -13.29
CA CYS A 25 1.73 10.44 -12.55
C CYS A 25 1.36 11.94 -12.48
N ARG A 26 2.35 12.79 -12.22
CA ARG A 26 2.19 14.25 -12.19
C ARG A 26 1.86 14.83 -13.56
N GLU A 27 2.56 14.42 -14.61
CA GLU A 27 2.34 14.92 -15.98
C GLU A 27 0.95 14.55 -16.51
N LEU A 28 0.53 13.31 -16.28
CA LEU A 28 -0.72 12.78 -16.80
C LEU A 28 -1.93 13.00 -15.87
N ALA A 29 -1.71 13.60 -14.70
CA ALA A 29 -2.70 13.75 -13.63
C ALA A 29 -3.39 12.42 -13.29
N ILE A 30 -2.60 11.35 -13.13
CA ILE A 30 -3.05 10.04 -12.66
C ILE A 30 -2.34 9.71 -11.34
N PRO A 31 -3.03 9.08 -10.37
CA PRO A 31 -2.42 8.80 -9.08
C PRO A 31 -1.51 7.57 -9.13
N LEU A 32 -0.55 7.52 -8.20
CA LEU A 32 0.29 6.36 -7.92
C LEU A 32 -0.36 5.52 -6.81
N VAL A 33 -0.73 4.28 -7.13
CA VAL A 33 -0.92 3.21 -6.14
C VAL A 33 0.47 2.83 -5.66
N TYR A 34 0.77 3.13 -4.40
CA TYR A 34 2.05 2.76 -3.83
C TYR A 34 1.99 1.33 -3.31
N ASP A 35 2.82 0.46 -3.87
CA ASP A 35 3.06 -0.88 -3.35
C ASP A 35 4.40 -0.90 -2.59
N VAL A 36 4.31 -1.09 -1.28
CA VAL A 36 5.49 -1.12 -0.41
C VAL A 36 6.31 -2.40 -0.54
N HIS A 37 5.68 -3.53 -0.91
CA HIS A 37 6.37 -4.78 -1.15
C HIS A 37 7.25 -4.69 -2.40
N HIS A 38 6.71 -4.16 -3.48
CA HIS A 38 7.43 -3.89 -4.72
C HIS A 38 8.59 -2.93 -4.49
N HIS A 39 8.37 -1.84 -3.74
CA HIS A 39 9.43 -0.89 -3.43
C HIS A 39 10.56 -1.50 -2.58
N ARG A 40 10.25 -2.43 -1.68
CA ARG A 40 11.27 -3.20 -0.95
C ARG A 40 12.04 -4.17 -1.86
N CYS A 41 11.43 -4.66 -2.94
CA CYS A 41 12.09 -5.53 -3.92
C CYS A 41 12.94 -4.74 -4.93
N LEU A 42 12.50 -3.55 -5.30
CA LEU A 42 13.17 -2.62 -6.20
C LEU A 42 13.36 -1.26 -5.51
N VAL A 43 14.44 -1.16 -4.74
CA VAL A 43 14.76 0.04 -3.96
C VAL A 43 15.27 1.15 -4.87
N ASP A 44 14.76 2.37 -4.68
CA ASP A 44 15.24 3.58 -5.33
C ASP A 44 15.83 4.57 -4.32
N SER A 45 15.91 5.86 -4.67
CA SER A 45 16.46 6.87 -3.78
C SER A 45 15.48 7.39 -2.71
N LEU A 46 14.19 7.07 -2.82
CA LEU A 46 13.15 7.54 -1.91
C LEU A 46 13.07 6.65 -0.67
N SER A 47 12.89 7.27 0.48
CA SER A 47 12.45 6.53 1.66
C SER A 47 11.00 6.07 1.49
N LEU A 48 10.58 5.12 2.33
CA LEU A 48 9.19 4.69 2.40
C LEU A 48 8.25 5.86 2.68
N GLU A 49 8.64 6.74 3.60
CA GLU A 49 7.89 7.92 4.01
C GLU A 49 7.79 8.93 2.86
N GLU A 50 8.90 9.18 2.15
CA GLU A 50 8.92 10.07 0.99
C GLU A 50 8.02 9.54 -0.14
N ALA A 51 8.11 8.24 -0.46
CA ALA A 51 7.25 7.59 -1.44
C ALA A 51 5.77 7.63 -1.01
N THR A 52 5.49 7.38 0.28
CA THR A 52 4.14 7.46 0.84
C THR A 52 3.53 8.85 0.68
N ASP A 53 4.24 9.90 1.11
CA ASP A 53 3.73 11.27 1.02
C ASP A 53 3.58 11.74 -0.43
N ALA A 54 4.49 11.32 -1.32
CA ALA A 54 4.38 11.60 -2.75
C ALA A 54 3.16 10.90 -3.37
N ALA A 55 2.89 9.66 -3.00
CA ALA A 55 1.71 8.92 -3.43
C ALA A 55 0.42 9.60 -2.91
N ILE A 56 0.33 9.93 -1.62
CA ILE A 56 -0.81 10.68 -1.04
C ILE A 56 -1.08 11.96 -1.83
N LYS A 57 -0.01 12.72 -2.14
CA LYS A 57 -0.12 13.96 -2.91
C LYS A 57 -0.67 13.72 -4.33
N SER A 58 -0.30 12.62 -4.98
CA SER A 58 -0.81 12.28 -6.31
C SER A 58 -2.33 12.00 -6.31
N TRP A 59 -2.85 11.37 -5.26
CA TRP A 59 -4.29 11.13 -5.08
C TRP A 59 -5.06 12.41 -4.75
N ALA A 60 -4.48 13.28 -3.91
CA ALA A 60 -5.06 14.58 -3.58
C ALA A 60 -5.23 15.47 -4.84
N GLN A 61 -4.31 15.39 -5.81
CA GLN A 61 -4.42 16.14 -7.08
C GLN A 61 -5.65 15.78 -7.90
N VAL A 62 -6.12 14.54 -7.80
CA VAL A 62 -7.34 14.07 -8.47
C VAL A 62 -8.57 14.06 -7.54
N GLY A 63 -8.43 14.56 -6.31
CA GLY A 63 -9.51 14.68 -5.33
C GLY A 63 -10.06 13.34 -4.86
N ARG A 64 -9.21 12.32 -4.74
CA ARG A 64 -9.60 10.96 -4.34
C ARG A 64 -8.76 10.47 -3.17
N GLU A 65 -9.31 9.49 -2.46
CA GLU A 65 -8.63 8.78 -1.37
C GLU A 65 -7.43 7.98 -1.91
N PRO A 66 -6.25 8.04 -1.26
CA PRO A 66 -5.14 7.16 -1.53
C PRO A 66 -5.49 5.67 -1.43
N PHE A 67 -4.97 4.90 -2.38
CA PHE A 67 -5.09 3.44 -2.43
C PHE A 67 -3.69 2.82 -2.53
N PHE A 68 -3.31 2.02 -1.54
CA PHE A 68 -2.00 1.38 -1.43
C PHE A 68 -2.12 -0.13 -1.42
N HIS A 69 -1.04 -0.82 -1.81
CA HIS A 69 -0.92 -2.27 -1.74
C HIS A 69 0.16 -2.68 -0.74
N ILE A 70 -0.06 -3.82 -0.09
CA ILE A 70 0.95 -4.47 0.75
C ILE A 70 0.94 -5.98 0.59
N SER A 71 2.14 -6.52 0.51
CA SER A 71 2.47 -7.93 0.64
C SER A 71 3.67 -8.13 1.56
N SER A 72 3.86 -9.38 1.99
CA SER A 72 5.08 -9.84 2.63
C SER A 72 5.83 -10.79 1.70
N SER A 73 7.16 -10.70 1.66
CA SER A 73 7.99 -11.65 0.92
C SER A 73 7.87 -13.05 1.53
N LYS A 74 7.51 -14.05 0.72
CA LYS A 74 7.39 -15.44 1.17
C LYS A 74 8.69 -15.99 1.75
N GLU A 75 9.83 -15.66 1.14
CA GLU A 75 11.15 -16.20 1.50
C GLU A 75 12.00 -15.19 2.30
N GLY A 76 11.45 -14.00 2.60
CA GLY A 76 12.15 -12.87 3.23
C GLY A 76 12.80 -11.93 2.22
N TYR A 77 12.98 -10.66 2.60
CA TYR A 77 13.55 -9.62 1.72
C TYR A 77 15.05 -9.81 1.44
N ASP A 78 15.78 -10.47 2.35
CA ASP A 78 17.20 -10.81 2.18
C ASP A 78 17.42 -12.06 1.30
N SER A 79 16.34 -12.68 0.80
CA SER A 79 16.43 -13.87 -0.05
C SER A 79 16.83 -13.52 -1.49
N ASN A 80 17.28 -14.52 -2.25
CA ASN A 80 17.54 -14.34 -3.69
C ASN A 80 16.25 -14.15 -4.52
N LYS A 81 15.06 -14.30 -3.93
CA LYS A 81 13.78 -14.22 -4.63
C LYS A 81 12.70 -13.63 -3.70
N PRO A 82 12.78 -12.34 -3.36
CA PRO A 82 11.87 -11.71 -2.41
C PRO A 82 10.46 -11.44 -2.97
N GLN A 83 10.29 -11.51 -4.29
CA GLN A 83 9.07 -11.12 -5.02
C GLN A 83 7.80 -11.97 -4.73
N PRO A 84 7.87 -13.29 -4.46
CA PRO A 84 6.66 -14.07 -4.27
C PRO A 84 5.94 -13.68 -2.98
N HIS A 85 4.65 -13.38 -3.07
CA HIS A 85 3.85 -13.02 -1.89
C HIS A 85 3.67 -14.22 -0.95
N ASP A 86 3.72 -13.95 0.35
CA ASP A 86 3.40 -14.90 1.41
C ASP A 86 1.87 -15.12 1.50
N ASP A 87 1.47 -16.12 2.28
CA ASP A 87 0.06 -16.40 2.55
C ASP A 87 -0.56 -15.33 3.46
N TYR A 88 0.26 -14.68 4.31
CA TYR A 88 -0.13 -13.66 5.28
C TYR A 88 0.80 -12.44 5.23
N ILE A 89 0.34 -11.32 5.78
CA ILE A 89 1.18 -10.15 6.02
C ILE A 89 1.86 -10.29 7.39
N ARG A 90 3.17 -10.09 7.45
CA ARG A 90 3.91 -9.94 8.71
C ARG A 90 3.69 -8.54 9.25
N SER A 91 3.38 -8.39 10.53
CA SER A 91 3.08 -7.08 11.11
C SER A 91 4.26 -6.12 11.04
N GLU A 92 5.50 -6.64 11.03
CA GLU A 92 6.72 -5.85 10.84
C GLU A 92 6.84 -5.25 9.43
N ASP A 93 6.17 -5.86 8.45
CA ASP A 93 6.11 -5.35 7.07
C ASP A 93 5.05 -4.26 6.91
N PHE A 94 4.14 -4.07 7.87
CA PHE A 94 3.16 -2.99 7.81
C PHE A 94 3.79 -1.63 8.18
N PRO A 95 3.76 -0.61 7.31
CA PRO A 95 4.37 0.66 7.62
C PRO A 95 3.61 1.40 8.72
N LEU A 96 4.21 1.54 9.91
CA LEU A 96 3.61 2.34 11.00
C LEU A 96 3.36 3.79 10.58
N TYR A 97 4.18 4.31 9.67
CA TYR A 97 3.97 5.63 9.09
C TYR A 97 2.61 5.78 8.41
N TRP A 98 2.05 4.71 7.82
CA TRP A 98 0.69 4.75 7.26
C TRP A 98 -0.37 4.97 8.35
N LEU A 99 -0.20 4.39 9.55
CA LEU A 99 -1.09 4.66 10.70
C LEU A 99 -0.95 6.08 11.24
N GLU A 100 0.24 6.67 11.14
CA GLU A 100 0.45 8.06 11.50
C GLU A 100 -0.25 8.99 10.51
N ARG A 101 -0.07 8.77 9.21
CA ARG A 101 -0.72 9.55 8.15
C ARG A 101 -2.24 9.35 8.13
N SER A 102 -2.73 8.19 8.53
CA SER A 102 -4.17 7.91 8.61
C SER A 102 -4.92 8.72 9.68
N ARG A 103 -4.21 9.54 10.49
CA ARG A 103 -4.84 10.51 11.41
C ARG A 103 -5.34 11.76 10.69
N ASP A 104 -4.75 12.10 9.55
CA ASP A 104 -5.06 13.32 8.79
C ASP A 104 -5.69 13.03 7.41
N VAL A 105 -5.45 11.84 6.87
CA VAL A 105 -5.87 11.45 5.51
C VAL A 105 -6.43 10.03 5.57
N ASP A 106 -7.65 9.81 5.10
CA ASP A 106 -8.16 8.44 4.93
C ASP A 106 -7.32 7.71 3.88
N ILE A 107 -6.86 6.50 4.18
CA ILE A 107 -6.03 5.68 3.30
C ILE A 107 -6.65 4.28 3.23
N THR A 108 -6.94 3.82 2.02
CA THR A 108 -7.31 2.43 1.77
C THR A 108 -6.04 1.62 1.48
N VAL A 109 -5.90 0.49 2.16
CA VAL A 109 -4.81 -0.47 1.94
C VAL A 109 -5.40 -1.80 1.48
N ASP A 110 -5.05 -2.24 0.28
CA ASP A 110 -5.35 -3.57 -0.23
C ASP A 110 -4.30 -4.58 0.26
N ILE A 111 -4.79 -5.73 0.73
CA ILE A 111 -3.95 -6.80 1.29
C ILE A 111 -3.74 -7.87 0.22
N GLU A 112 -2.59 -7.84 -0.41
CA GLU A 112 -2.23 -8.77 -1.47
C GLU A 112 -1.55 -10.02 -0.91
N ALA A 113 -2.33 -10.90 -0.29
CA ALA A 113 -1.85 -12.13 0.33
C ALA A 113 -2.69 -13.34 -0.12
N LYS A 114 -2.08 -14.53 -0.18
CA LYS A 114 -2.77 -15.73 -0.71
C LYS A 114 -3.92 -16.21 0.18
N ALA A 115 -3.85 -15.95 1.49
CA ALA A 115 -4.93 -16.29 2.43
C ALA A 115 -6.08 -15.26 2.42
N LYS A 116 -6.02 -14.22 1.58
CA LYS A 116 -7.11 -13.27 1.33
C LYS A 116 -7.68 -12.66 2.63
N GLU A 117 -8.98 -12.81 2.89
CA GLU A 117 -9.66 -12.25 4.06
C GLU A 117 -9.06 -12.73 5.39
N LEU A 118 -8.49 -13.94 5.44
CA LEU A 118 -7.83 -14.44 6.63
C LEU A 118 -6.54 -13.67 6.94
N ALA A 119 -5.86 -13.15 5.91
CA ALA A 119 -4.70 -12.28 6.09
C ALA A 119 -5.10 -10.93 6.69
N ILE A 120 -6.24 -10.37 6.26
CA ILE A 120 -6.80 -9.12 6.82
C ILE A 120 -7.12 -9.29 8.31
N ILE A 121 -7.88 -10.33 8.67
CA ILE A 121 -8.29 -10.60 10.06
C ILE A 121 -7.07 -10.77 10.96
N ARG A 122 -6.07 -11.54 10.50
CA ARG A 122 -4.84 -11.76 11.25
C ARG A 122 -4.06 -10.46 11.42
N LEU A 123 -3.84 -9.71 10.35
CA LEU A 123 -3.09 -8.46 10.40
C LEU A 123 -3.76 -7.44 11.34
N GLN A 124 -5.09 -7.33 11.32
CA GLN A 124 -5.82 -6.49 12.26
C GLN A 124 -5.57 -6.89 13.72
N SER A 125 -5.53 -8.20 14.00
CA SER A 125 -5.20 -8.70 15.34
C SER A 125 -3.76 -8.41 15.73
N ASP A 126 -2.81 -8.70 14.84
CA ASP A 126 -1.37 -8.49 15.07
C ASP A 126 -1.03 -7.00 15.29
N LEU A 127 -1.75 -6.09 14.61
CA LEU A 127 -1.63 -4.64 14.77
C LEU A 127 -2.50 -4.06 15.90
N ASN A 128 -3.28 -4.87 16.60
CA ASN A 128 -4.26 -4.44 17.61
C ASN A 128 -5.27 -3.40 17.10
N LEU A 129 -5.67 -3.51 15.82
CA LEU A 129 -6.65 -2.62 15.18
C LEU A 129 -8.11 -3.00 15.49
N HIS A 130 -8.34 -3.81 16.53
CA HIS A 130 -9.68 -4.17 16.94
C HIS A 130 -10.47 -2.91 17.28
N SER A 131 -11.45 -2.61 16.41
CA SER A 131 -12.52 -1.73 16.78
C SER A 131 -13.24 -2.34 17.97
N SER A 132 -13.54 -1.52 18.97
CA SER A 132 -14.63 -1.79 19.88
C SER A 132 -15.90 -1.83 19.02
N LEU A 133 -16.20 -2.99 18.43
CA LEU A 133 -17.55 -3.31 17.99
C LEU A 133 -18.38 -3.27 19.26
N GLN A 134 -18.99 -2.11 19.53
CA GLN A 134 -20.14 -2.07 20.41
C GLN A 134 -21.13 -3.07 19.79
N GLU A 135 -21.43 -4.13 20.52
CA GLU A 135 -22.71 -4.81 20.44
C GLU A 135 -23.79 -3.74 20.58
N LYS A 136 -24.21 -3.17 19.45
CA LYS A 136 -25.45 -2.40 19.37
C LYS A 136 -26.46 -3.28 18.66
N ASP A 137 -27.34 -3.80 19.49
CA ASP A 137 -28.73 -4.14 19.19
C ASP A 137 -28.94 -5.29 18.21
N VAL A 138 -28.77 -6.52 18.73
CA VAL A 138 -29.67 -7.62 18.35
C VAL A 138 -30.92 -7.49 19.19
N VAL A 139 -31.94 -6.86 18.58
CA VAL A 139 -33.40 -6.83 18.85
C VAL A 139 -33.86 -7.06 20.29
#